data_AF-A0A0N4YBJ1-F1
#
_entry.id   AF-A0A0N4YBJ1-F1
#
_cell.length_a   1.000
_cell.length_b   1.000
_cell.length_c   1.000
_cell.angle_alpha   90.00
_cell.angle_beta   90.00
_cell.angle_gamma   90.00
#
_symmetry.space_group_name_H-M   'P 1'
#
loop_
_entity.id
_entity.type
_entity.pdbx_description
1 polymer ?
#
loop_
_entity_poly.entity_id
_entity_poly.type
_entity_poly.pdbx_seq_one_letter_code
_entity_poly.pdbx_strand_id
1 'polypeptide(L)'
;MAAAAVNKRESLGRRKIGTTGGGSQERVGTVAPEIDKTIDNFVETTLEMGMYLSPFYLIKDKGVEGIRKQFHEIAAYHAPDAMYKYTAFAANPAKNRYNDVVCLDRTRVILRQDVPPLSGYIHANWVKFEKHDKEFIATQGPLEDTVGDFWRMVLQEQCPSIVNLTKVCNTISYLKQQY
;
A
#
# COMPACT_ATOMS: atom_id res chain seq x y z
N MET A 1 7.41 0.94 -5.58
CA MET A 1 7.01 0.31 -4.30
C MET A 1 5.56 -0.10 -4.46
N ALA A 2 5.21 -1.34 -4.13
CA ALA A 2 3.85 -1.85 -4.24
C ALA A 2 3.29 -2.06 -2.82
N ALA A 3 2.06 -1.64 -2.58
CA ALA A 3 1.36 -1.89 -1.33
C ALA A 3 0.19 -2.83 -1.61
N ALA A 4 0.14 -3.97 -0.92
CA ALA A 4 -1.05 -4.81 -0.91
C ALA A 4 -1.86 -4.46 0.36
N ALA A 5 -3.15 -4.19 0.19
CA ALA A 5 -4.06 -3.96 1.31
C ALA A 5 -4.77 -5.26 1.65
N VAL A 6 -4.71 -5.69 2.91
CA VAL A 6 -5.45 -6.85 3.42
C VAL A 6 -6.64 -6.34 4.22
N ASN A 7 -7.86 -6.72 3.85
CA ASN A 7 -9.03 -6.44 4.67
C ASN A 7 -9.45 -7.75 5.36
N LYS A 8 -9.43 -7.77 6.70
CA LYS A 8 -9.91 -8.92 7.47
C LYS A 8 -11.43 -9.00 7.31
N ARG A 9 -11.91 -10.16 6.84
CA ARG A 9 -13.33 -10.45 6.52
C ARG A 9 -14.29 -10.04 7.66
N GLU A 10 -15.15 -9.08 7.37
CA GLU A 10 -16.52 -9.05 7.89
C GLU A 10 -17.33 -10.15 7.16
N SER A 11 -18.07 -10.96 7.91
CA SER A 11 -18.89 -12.07 7.40
C SER A 11 -20.09 -11.55 6.61
N LEU A 12 -20.04 -11.59 5.27
CA LEU A 12 -21.14 -11.13 4.43
C LEU A 12 -22.06 -12.28 3.98
N GLY A 13 -23.28 -12.25 4.52
CA GLY A 13 -24.45 -12.93 3.98
C GLY A 13 -24.77 -12.46 2.56
N ARG A 14 -25.09 -13.44 1.72
CA ARG A 14 -25.34 -13.36 0.28
C ARG A 14 -26.67 -12.65 -0.01
N ARG A 15 -26.69 -11.58 -0.81
CA ARG A 15 -27.90 -11.15 -1.53
C ARG A 15 -27.63 -11.00 -3.03
N LYS A 16 -28.61 -11.49 -3.81
CA LYS A 16 -28.59 -11.71 -5.26
C LYS A 16 -28.71 -10.40 -6.04
N ILE A 17 -28.06 -10.36 -7.22
CA ILE A 17 -28.20 -9.31 -8.24
C ILE A 17 -29.25 -9.79 -9.27
N GLY A 18 -30.20 -8.92 -9.59
CA GLY A 18 -31.12 -9.06 -10.73
C GLY A 18 -30.76 -8.08 -11.85
N THR A 19 -30.86 -8.55 -13.09
CA THR A 19 -30.43 -7.89 -14.33
C THR A 19 -31.57 -7.20 -15.06
N THR A 20 -31.30 -6.07 -15.72
CA THR A 20 -31.86 -5.50 -16.98
C THR A 20 -31.29 -4.06 -17.07
N GLY A 21 -30.88 -3.43 -18.19
CA GLY A 21 -30.95 -3.68 -19.62
C GLY A 21 -31.36 -2.37 -20.32
N GLY A 22 -30.42 -1.66 -20.99
CA GLY A 22 -30.72 -0.77 -22.14
C GLY A 22 -30.48 0.75 -22.00
N GLY A 23 -29.76 1.33 -22.98
CA GLY A 23 -30.14 2.59 -23.63
C GLY A 23 -29.41 3.89 -23.24
N SER A 24 -28.65 4.44 -24.20
CA SER A 24 -27.91 5.71 -24.22
C SER A 24 -28.73 7.00 -24.11
N GLN A 25 -28.17 8.05 -23.48
CA GLN A 25 -28.05 9.43 -24.02
C GLN A 25 -27.40 10.39 -23.00
N GLU A 26 -26.35 11.10 -23.42
CA GLU A 26 -25.77 12.24 -22.70
C GLU A 26 -26.79 13.39 -22.61
N ARG A 27 -27.11 13.80 -21.38
CA ARG A 27 -27.64 15.11 -21.02
C ARG A 27 -26.83 15.59 -19.83
N VAL A 28 -26.28 16.80 -19.90
CA VAL A 28 -25.77 17.51 -18.72
C VAL A 28 -27.00 17.87 -17.89
N GLY A 29 -27.40 16.93 -17.03
CA GLY A 29 -28.56 17.07 -16.16
C GLY A 29 -28.21 17.96 -14.97
N THR A 30 -29.13 18.85 -14.62
CA THR A 30 -29.19 19.43 -13.27
C THR A 30 -29.13 18.29 -12.27
N VAL A 31 -28.08 18.30 -11.45
CA VAL A 31 -27.76 17.27 -10.48
C VAL A 31 -28.95 17.10 -9.53
N ALA A 32 -29.36 15.86 -9.27
CA ALA A 32 -30.46 15.60 -8.35
C ALA A 32 -30.10 16.16 -6.96
N PRO A 33 -31.04 16.78 -6.21
CA PRO A 33 -30.73 17.41 -4.92
C PRO A 33 -30.07 16.46 -3.90
N GLU A 34 -30.30 15.16 -4.06
CA GLU A 34 -29.67 14.09 -3.27
C GLU A 34 -28.17 13.92 -3.58
N ILE A 35 -27.74 14.17 -4.82
CA ILE A 35 -26.36 14.10 -5.27
C ILE A 35 -25.62 15.36 -4.82
N ASP A 36 -26.23 16.54 -4.94
CA ASP A 36 -25.67 17.79 -4.39
C ASP A 36 -25.48 17.66 -2.88
N LYS A 37 -26.48 17.13 -2.16
CA LYS A 37 -26.35 16.84 -0.72
C LYS A 37 -25.27 15.80 -0.41
N THR A 38 -25.03 14.84 -1.30
CA THR A 38 -23.96 13.85 -1.15
C THR A 38 -22.58 14.47 -1.41
N ILE A 39 -22.48 15.38 -2.37
CA ILE A 39 -21.27 16.17 -2.65
C ILE A 39 -20.99 17.11 -1.47
N ASP A 40 -22.00 17.81 -0.97
CA ASP A 40 -21.88 18.67 0.20
C ASP A 40 -21.48 17.88 1.44
N ASN A 41 -22.11 16.73 1.70
CA ASN A 41 -21.69 15.84 2.78
C ASN A 41 -20.27 15.29 2.58
N PHE A 42 -19.86 15.00 1.34
CA PHE A 42 -18.51 14.54 1.05
C PHE A 42 -17.49 15.66 1.27
N VAL A 43 -17.80 16.89 0.85
CA VAL A 43 -16.97 18.08 1.06
C VAL A 43 -16.91 18.41 2.54
N GLU A 44 -18.03 18.41 3.26
CA GLU A 44 -18.12 18.65 4.69
C GLU A 44 -17.38 17.57 5.47
N THR A 45 -17.59 16.28 5.16
CA THR A 45 -16.82 15.17 5.75
C THR A 45 -15.34 15.29 5.41
N THR A 46 -14.97 15.72 4.19
CA THR A 46 -13.56 15.89 3.79
C THR A 46 -12.91 17.10 4.48
N LEU A 47 -13.68 18.14 4.80
CA LEU A 47 -13.23 19.32 5.54
C LEU A 47 -13.17 19.06 7.06
N GLU A 48 -14.15 18.36 7.62
CA GLU A 48 -14.18 17.89 9.00
C GLU A 48 -13.11 16.82 9.26
N MET A 49 -12.95 15.86 8.34
CA MET A 49 -11.79 14.96 8.31
C MET A 49 -10.51 15.70 7.97
N GLY A 50 -10.57 16.85 7.29
CA GLY A 50 -9.45 17.76 7.04
C GLY A 50 -8.89 18.38 8.31
N MET A 51 -9.67 18.38 9.41
CA MET A 51 -9.19 18.68 10.76
C MET A 51 -8.31 17.55 11.34
N TYR A 52 -8.49 16.31 10.86
CA TYR A 52 -7.75 15.10 11.30
C TYR A 52 -6.70 14.61 10.30
N LEU A 53 -6.82 14.94 9.02
CA LEU A 53 -5.84 14.67 7.97
C LEU A 53 -4.97 15.92 7.75
N SER A 54 -4.21 16.20 8.79
CA SER A 54 -2.78 16.53 8.92
C SER A 54 -2.01 17.43 7.92
N PRO A 55 -1.92 17.28 6.58
CA PRO A 55 -0.90 18.04 5.84
C PRO A 55 -1.13 19.56 5.84
N PHE A 56 -2.38 20.03 5.67
CA PHE A 56 -2.66 21.46 5.57
C PHE A 56 -2.61 22.18 6.93
N TYR A 57 -3.03 21.53 8.00
CA TYR A 57 -2.97 22.08 9.36
C TYR A 57 -1.53 22.12 9.90
N LEU A 58 -0.73 21.08 9.63
CA LEU A 58 0.68 21.03 10.01
C LEU A 58 1.50 22.13 9.31
N ILE A 59 1.22 22.41 8.03
CA ILE A 59 1.86 23.50 7.27
C ILE A 59 1.41 24.87 7.82
N LYS A 60 0.14 25.04 8.18
CA LYS A 60 -0.40 26.30 8.70
C LYS A 60 0.19 26.69 10.06
N ASP A 61 0.39 25.73 10.96
CA ASP A 61 0.88 26.01 12.33
C ASP A 61 2.41 25.99 12.44
N LYS A 62 3.08 25.06 11.75
CA LYS A 62 4.54 24.85 11.89
C LYS A 62 5.36 25.39 10.72
N GLY A 63 4.73 25.72 9.60
CA GLY A 63 5.40 26.11 8.37
C GLY A 63 6.26 25.00 7.76
N VAL A 64 6.89 25.30 6.62
CA VAL A 64 7.82 24.38 5.95
C VAL A 64 8.98 23.99 6.86
N GLU A 65 9.48 24.93 7.66
CA GLU A 65 10.63 24.70 8.55
C GLU A 65 10.29 23.73 9.69
N GLY A 66 9.11 23.84 10.30
CA GLY A 66 8.71 22.91 11.34
C GLY A 66 8.38 21.50 10.81
N ILE A 67 8.07 21.36 9.52
CA ILE A 67 7.99 20.04 8.85
C ILE A 67 9.38 19.47 8.62
N ARG A 68 10.32 20.29 8.12
CA ARG A 68 11.72 19.88 7.97
C ARG A 68 12.28 19.38 9.30
N LYS A 69 12.06 20.10 10.39
CA LYS A 69 12.53 19.69 11.72
C LYS A 69 12.00 18.30 12.12
N GLN A 70 10.69 18.06 11.98
CA GLN A 70 10.10 16.75 12.26
C GLN A 70 10.64 15.64 11.37
N PHE A 71 10.85 15.93 10.08
CA PHE A 71 11.48 14.96 9.18
C PHE A 71 12.86 14.55 9.68
N HIS A 72 13.69 15.52 10.11
CA HIS A 72 15.01 15.21 10.68
C HIS A 72 14.93 14.42 11.98
N GLU A 73 13.96 14.72 12.86
CA GLU A 73 13.73 13.96 14.10
C GLU A 73 13.37 12.50 13.81
N ILE A 74 12.50 12.26 12.82
CA ILE A 74 12.12 10.90 12.38
C ILE A 74 13.28 10.21 11.66
N ALA A 75 14.01 10.92 10.80
CA ALA A 75 15.15 10.37 10.07
C ALA A 75 16.32 10.02 11.01
N ALA A 76 16.46 10.72 12.13
CA ALA A 76 17.43 10.43 13.18
C ALA A 76 17.00 9.29 14.12
N TYR A 77 15.74 8.82 14.03
CA TYR A 77 15.26 7.74 14.87
C TYR A 77 16.00 6.43 14.56
N HIS A 78 16.61 5.84 15.59
CA HIS A 78 17.20 4.53 15.55
C HIS A 78 16.32 3.55 16.34
N ALA A 79 15.78 2.55 15.67
CA ALA A 79 15.01 1.50 16.34
C ALA A 79 15.93 0.72 17.30
N PRO A 80 15.45 0.27 18.46
CA PRO A 80 16.24 -0.58 19.35
C PRO A 80 16.74 -1.84 18.61
N ASP A 81 17.96 -2.29 18.88
CA ASP A 81 18.61 -3.42 18.18
C ASP A 81 17.74 -4.70 18.15
N ALA A 82 16.99 -4.94 19.23
CA ALA A 82 16.07 -6.08 19.31
C ALA A 82 14.96 -6.04 18.25
N MET A 83 14.57 -4.84 17.81
CA MET A 83 13.54 -4.60 16.80
C MET A 83 14.12 -4.44 15.39
N TYR A 84 15.40 -4.08 15.27
CA TYR A 84 16.10 -3.88 14.00
C TYR A 84 16.91 -5.12 13.59
N LYS A 85 16.23 -6.27 13.43
CA LYS A 85 16.82 -7.52 12.91
C LYS A 85 16.31 -7.81 11.50
N TYR A 86 17.18 -8.29 10.62
CA TYR A 86 16.88 -8.57 9.21
C TYR A 86 17.69 -9.76 8.68
N THR A 87 17.83 -10.81 9.50
CA THR A 87 18.58 -12.03 9.17
C THR A 87 18.08 -12.72 7.90
N ALA A 88 16.75 -12.76 7.69
CA ALA A 88 16.18 -13.38 6.49
C ALA A 88 16.49 -12.55 5.23
N PHE A 89 16.51 -11.22 5.34
CA PHE A 89 16.92 -10.34 4.25
C PHE A 89 18.38 -10.58 3.85
N ALA A 90 19.28 -10.66 4.84
CA ALA A 90 20.70 -10.91 4.60
C ALA A 90 20.97 -12.29 3.96
N ALA A 91 20.16 -13.29 4.29
CA ALA A 91 20.27 -14.64 3.71
C ALA A 91 19.70 -14.77 2.27
N ASN A 92 18.93 -13.79 1.78
CA ASN A 92 18.25 -13.85 0.49
C ASN A 92 18.55 -12.62 -0.40
N PRO A 93 19.83 -12.26 -0.65
CA PRO A 93 20.18 -11.03 -1.38
C PRO A 93 19.60 -10.97 -2.80
N ALA A 94 19.51 -12.11 -3.50
CA ALA A 94 18.95 -12.18 -4.86
C ALA A 94 17.45 -11.83 -4.94
N LYS A 95 16.74 -11.86 -3.81
CA LYS A 95 15.31 -11.52 -3.73
C LYS A 95 15.05 -10.06 -3.34
N ASN A 96 16.10 -9.27 -3.13
CA ASN A 96 16.02 -7.89 -2.68
C ASN A 96 16.33 -6.94 -3.84
N ARG A 97 15.43 -6.01 -4.12
CA ARG A 97 15.63 -5.01 -5.18
C ARG A 97 16.73 -4.00 -4.84
N TYR A 98 16.85 -3.66 -3.55
CA TYR A 98 17.79 -2.67 -3.04
C TYR A 98 18.45 -3.21 -1.76
N ASN A 99 19.76 -3.03 -1.64
CA ASN A 99 20.54 -3.52 -0.49
C ASN A 99 20.40 -2.64 0.76
N ASP A 100 20.05 -1.37 0.57
CA ASP A 100 19.88 -0.34 1.60
C ASP A 100 18.44 -0.27 2.13
N VAL A 101 17.49 -1.00 1.53
CA VAL A 101 16.11 -1.10 2.00
C VAL A 101 15.90 -2.45 2.66
N VAL A 102 16.12 -2.53 3.98
CA VAL A 102 16.04 -3.78 4.74
C VAL A 102 14.60 -4.28 4.94
N CYS A 103 14.42 -5.61 4.97
CA CYS A 103 13.16 -6.26 5.37
C CYS A 103 13.29 -6.77 6.80
N LEU A 104 12.49 -6.24 7.72
CA LEU A 104 12.61 -6.53 9.15
C LEU A 104 12.04 -7.90 9.51
N ASP A 105 12.81 -8.71 10.25
CA ASP A 105 12.41 -10.07 10.66
C ASP A 105 11.13 -10.08 11.48
N ARG A 106 10.95 -9.07 12.36
CA ARG A 106 9.83 -9.03 13.31
C ARG A 106 8.47 -8.92 12.62
N THR A 107 8.40 -8.21 11.50
CA THR A 107 7.14 -7.91 10.81
C THR A 107 7.09 -8.49 9.40
N ARG A 108 8.10 -9.25 8.97
CA ARG A 108 8.12 -9.81 7.61
C ARG A 108 6.95 -10.76 7.39
N VAL A 109 6.47 -10.79 6.16
CA VAL A 109 5.55 -11.84 5.71
C VAL A 109 6.35 -13.12 5.50
N ILE A 110 5.81 -14.25 5.98
CA ILE A 110 6.44 -15.57 5.86
C ILE A 110 5.60 -16.40 4.90
N LEU A 111 6.20 -16.89 3.81
CA LEU A 111 5.52 -17.78 2.88
C LEU A 111 5.53 -19.20 3.47
N ARG A 112 4.33 -19.75 3.73
CA ARG A 112 4.13 -20.98 4.52
C ARG A 112 4.17 -22.25 3.69
N GLN A 113 3.89 -22.17 2.40
CA GLN A 113 3.94 -23.31 1.50
C GLN A 113 5.35 -23.46 0.94
N ASP A 114 6.12 -24.41 1.50
CA ASP A 114 7.37 -24.88 0.91
C ASP A 114 7.04 -25.70 -0.34
N VAL A 115 6.97 -25.02 -1.48
CA VAL A 115 6.93 -25.65 -2.80
C VAL A 115 8.36 -25.57 -3.33
N PRO A 116 9.18 -26.63 -3.23
CA PRO A 116 10.52 -26.61 -3.79
C PRO A 116 10.45 -26.21 -5.28
N PRO A 117 11.31 -25.29 -5.76
CA PRO A 117 12.50 -24.71 -5.14
C PRO A 117 12.26 -23.36 -4.39
N LEU A 118 11.02 -22.95 -4.17
CA LEU A 118 10.67 -21.61 -3.68
C LEU A 118 10.93 -21.45 -2.18
N SER A 119 11.83 -20.54 -1.79
CA SER A 119 12.10 -20.23 -0.38
C SER A 119 10.92 -19.58 0.34
N GLY A 120 10.85 -19.71 1.67
CA GLY A 120 9.84 -19.05 2.52
C GLY A 120 9.99 -17.53 2.67
N TYR A 121 10.89 -16.90 1.89
CA TYR A 121 11.24 -15.48 1.97
C TYR A 121 10.60 -14.68 0.83
N ILE A 122 10.03 -13.53 1.20
CA ILE A 122 9.65 -12.42 0.33
C ILE A 122 9.99 -11.10 1.03
N HIS A 123 10.43 -10.10 0.27
CA HIS A 123 10.67 -8.75 0.78
C HIS A 123 9.33 -8.01 0.96
N ALA A 124 8.67 -8.31 2.07
CA ALA A 124 7.39 -7.72 2.44
C ALA A 124 7.24 -7.67 3.96
N ASN A 125 6.70 -6.57 4.49
CA ASN A 125 6.46 -6.36 5.91
C ASN A 125 5.01 -5.95 6.17
N TRP A 126 4.45 -6.45 7.27
CA TRP A 126 3.19 -5.97 7.82
C TRP A 126 3.36 -4.55 8.37
N VAL A 127 2.41 -3.69 8.03
CA VAL A 127 2.30 -2.31 8.48
C VAL A 127 0.93 -2.12 9.13
N LYS A 128 0.95 -1.65 10.38
CA LYS A 128 -0.24 -1.37 11.17
C LYS A 128 -0.18 0.04 11.70
N PHE A 129 -1.30 0.74 11.67
CA PHE A 129 -1.43 2.05 12.27
C PHE A 129 -2.23 1.91 13.58
N GLU A 130 -1.79 2.58 14.64
CA GLU A 130 -2.36 2.45 15.98
C GLU A 130 -3.85 2.83 16.06
N LYS A 131 -4.29 3.74 15.19
CA LYS A 131 -5.67 4.28 15.15
C LYS A 131 -6.47 3.81 13.93
N HIS A 132 -6.05 2.72 13.29
CA HIS A 132 -6.72 2.23 12.09
C HIS A 132 -6.78 0.72 12.11
N ASP A 133 -7.99 0.17 11.90
CA ASP A 133 -8.22 -1.27 12.00
C ASP A 133 -7.69 -2.06 10.79
N LYS A 134 -7.35 -1.38 9.69
CA LYS A 134 -6.79 -2.05 8.52
C LYS A 134 -5.29 -2.25 8.64
N GLU A 135 -4.87 -3.44 8.26
CA GLU A 135 -3.47 -3.86 8.18
C GLU A 135 -3.05 -3.88 6.70
N PHE A 136 -1.80 -3.52 6.46
CA PHE A 136 -1.24 -3.42 5.12
C PHE A 136 -0.01 -4.28 5.01
N ILE A 137 0.27 -4.74 3.80
CA ILE A 137 1.54 -5.35 3.45
C ILE A 137 2.27 -4.38 2.54
N ALA A 138 3.37 -3.82 3.03
CA ALA A 138 4.28 -3.03 2.21
C ALA A 138 5.33 -3.98 1.60
N THR A 139 5.51 -3.92 0.28
CA THR A 139 6.47 -4.78 -0.43
C THR A 139 7.18 -4.02 -1.54
N GLN A 140 8.34 -4.52 -1.95
CA GLN A 140 9.02 -4.02 -3.14
C GLN A 140 8.17 -4.30 -4.41
N GLY A 141 8.48 -3.59 -5.49
CA GLY A 141 8.00 -4.02 -6.80
C GLY A 141 8.62 -5.38 -7.13
N PRO A 142 7.84 -6.43 -7.46
CA PRO A 142 8.37 -7.77 -7.72
C PRO A 142 9.51 -7.73 -8.74
N LEU A 143 10.56 -8.51 -8.50
CA LEU A 143 11.59 -8.84 -9.48
C LEU A 143 11.06 -9.95 -10.38
N GLU A 144 11.72 -10.19 -11.53
CA GLU A 144 11.36 -11.27 -12.45
C GLU A 144 11.28 -12.62 -11.70
N ASP A 145 12.28 -12.91 -10.87
CA ASP A 145 12.37 -14.15 -10.09
C ASP A 145 11.46 -14.20 -8.86
N THR A 146 10.83 -13.08 -8.47
CA THR A 146 9.96 -13.01 -7.28
C THR A 146 8.49 -12.77 -7.60
N VAL A 147 8.09 -12.79 -8.88
CA VAL A 147 6.67 -12.67 -9.27
C VAL A 147 5.85 -13.83 -8.70
N GLY A 148 6.39 -15.06 -8.71
CA GLY A 148 5.74 -16.22 -8.12
C GLY A 148 5.54 -16.09 -6.61
N ASP A 149 6.58 -15.61 -5.91
CA ASP A 149 6.52 -15.34 -4.47
C ASP A 149 5.47 -14.28 -4.13
N PHE A 150 5.36 -13.23 -4.95
CA PHE A 150 4.37 -12.17 -4.79
C PHE A 150 2.93 -12.70 -4.89
N TRP A 151 2.62 -13.49 -5.92
CA TRP A 151 1.27 -14.06 -6.04
C TRP A 151 0.97 -15.10 -4.97
N ARG A 152 1.96 -15.89 -4.56
CA ARG A 152 1.83 -16.80 -3.41
C ARG A 152 1.49 -16.03 -2.14
N MET A 153 2.14 -14.90 -1.88
CA MET A 153 1.80 -14.00 -0.77
C MET A 153 0.35 -13.51 -0.85
N VAL A 154 -0.06 -12.99 -2.01
CA VAL A 154 -1.41 -12.44 -2.22
C VAL A 154 -2.49 -13.49 -1.96
N LEU A 155 -2.31 -14.70 -2.49
CA LEU A 155 -3.24 -15.81 -2.30
C LEU A 155 -3.26 -16.29 -0.84
N GLN A 156 -2.08 -16.44 -0.23
CA GLN A 156 -1.93 -16.91 1.15
C GLN A 156 -2.58 -15.94 2.15
N GLU A 157 -2.32 -14.65 2.01
CA GLU A 157 -2.84 -13.61 2.91
C GLU A 157 -4.21 -13.08 2.49
N GLN A 158 -4.79 -13.64 1.42
CA GLN A 158 -6.11 -13.31 0.91
C GLN A 158 -6.30 -11.80 0.64
N CYS A 159 -5.28 -11.14 0.06
CA CYS A 159 -5.32 -9.71 -0.20
C CYS A 159 -6.44 -9.37 -1.20
N PRO A 160 -7.48 -8.61 -0.84
CA PRO A 160 -8.56 -8.24 -1.76
C PRO A 160 -8.14 -7.16 -2.77
N SER A 161 -7.12 -6.35 -2.45
CA SER A 161 -6.71 -5.21 -3.27
C SER A 161 -5.20 -5.04 -3.31
N ILE A 162 -4.68 -4.67 -4.47
CA ILE A 162 -3.27 -4.34 -4.70
C ILE A 162 -3.18 -2.91 -5.23
N VAL A 163 -2.35 -2.08 -4.59
CA VAL A 163 -2.09 -0.70 -4.96
C VAL A 163 -0.63 -0.57 -5.40
N ASN A 164 -0.41 -0.24 -6.66
CA ASN A 164 0.92 0.06 -7.18
C ASN A 164 1.10 1.59 -7.27
N LEU A 165 2.07 2.13 -6.54
CA LEU A 165 2.36 3.57 -6.50
C LEU A 165 3.42 4.00 -7.53
N THR A 166 3.86 3.08 -8.39
CA THR A 166 4.92 3.33 -9.38
C THR A 166 4.45 2.98 -10.79
N LYS A 167 4.87 3.77 -11.77
CA LYS A 167 4.74 3.37 -13.18
C LYS A 167 5.60 2.13 -13.42
N VAL A 168 5.11 1.23 -14.26
CA VAL A 168 5.94 0.14 -14.78
C VAL A 168 6.89 0.76 -15.79
N CYS A 169 8.09 1.11 -15.36
CA CYS A 169 9.17 1.50 -16.25
C CYS A 169 10.07 0.28 -16.48
N ASN A 170 10.01 -0.29 -17.69
CA ASN A 170 11.05 -1.19 -18.15
C ASN A 170 12.32 -0.34 -18.37
N THR A 171 13.27 -0.38 -17.44
CA THR A 171 14.56 0.31 -17.58
C THR A 171 15.28 -0.10 -18.88
N ILE A 172 15.06 -1.33 -19.35
CA ILE A 172 15.59 -1.83 -20.62
C ILE A 172 15.07 -1.03 -21.83
N SER A 173 13.83 -0.52 -21.79
CA SER A 173 13.27 0.27 -22.90
C SER A 173 13.90 1.66 -23.00
N TYR A 174 14.25 2.28 -21.86
CA TYR A 174 14.90 3.58 -21.86
C TYR A 174 16.37 3.52 -22.31
N LEU A 175 17.07 2.42 -22.01
CA LEU A 175 18.45 2.23 -22.47
C LEU A 175 18.52 1.78 -23.95
N LYS A 176 17.48 1.13 -24.49
CA LYS A 176 17.38 0.80 -25.92
C LYS A 176 16.90 1.95 -26.82
N GLN A 177 16.45 3.07 -26.25
CA GLN A 177 16.14 4.29 -26.99
C GLN A 177 17.32 5.28 -27.06
N GLN A 178 18.44 4.94 -26.42
CA GLN A 178 19.65 5.76 -26.35
C GLN A 178 20.84 5.14 -27.15
N TYR A 179 20.59 4.05 -27.90
CA TYR A 179 21.56 3.42 -28.81
C TYR A 179 20.87 2.97 -30.10
#